data_AF-A0AAW4IFV5-F1
#
_entry.id   AF-A0AAW4IFV5-F1
#
_cell.length_a   1.000
_cell.length_b   1.000
_cell.length_c   1.000
_cell.angle_alpha   90.00
_cell.angle_beta   90.00
_cell.angle_gamma   90.00
#
_symmetry.space_group_name_H-M   'P 1'
#
loop_
_entity.id
_entity.type
_entity.pdbx_description
1 polymer ?
#
loop_
_entity_poly.entity_id
_entity_poly.type
_entity_poly.pdbx_seq_one_letter_code
_entity_poly.pdbx_strand_id
1 'polypeptide(L)' 'MDCSAFCDQYAQRWKNERDSGELLKDDSSTSDALTSIFCLIDLFNPSDGWDDCELNEEGFRLEVSKITRDF' A
#
# COMPACT_ATOMS: atom_id res chain seq x y z
N MET A 1 4.15 9.58 -10.77
CA MET A 1 4.14 9.48 -9.30
C MET A 1 5.20 8.48 -8.93
N ASP A 2 6.20 8.89 -8.14
CA ASP A 2 7.16 7.97 -7.52
C ASP A 2 6.50 7.22 -6.35
N CYS A 3 7.14 6.12 -5.91
CA CYS A 3 6.56 5.28 -4.86
C CYS A 3 6.47 5.96 -3.49
N SER A 4 7.39 6.88 -3.15
CA SER A 4 7.31 7.65 -1.91
C SER A 4 6.05 8.51 -1.85
N ALA A 5 5.79 9.29 -2.90
CA ALA A 5 4.59 10.11 -3.01
C ALA A 5 3.31 9.28 -3.04
N PHE A 6 3.36 8.05 -3.59
CA PHE A 6 2.25 7.10 -3.52
C PHE A 6 2.00 6.66 -2.07
N CYS A 7 3.03 6.20 -1.35
CA CYS A 7 2.91 5.73 0.03
C CYS A 7 2.34 6.81 0.94
N ASP A 8 2.83 8.05 0.83
CA ASP A 8 2.35 9.19 1.62
C ASP A 8 0.85 9.47 1.36
N GLN A 9 0.46 9.52 0.09
CA GLN A 9 -0.93 9.77 -0.29
C GLN A 9 -1.85 8.62 0.12
N TYR A 10 -1.39 7.39 -0.03
CA TYR A 10 -2.14 6.19 0.34
C TYR A 10 -2.38 6.17 1.86
N ALA A 11 -1.33 6.37 2.65
CA ALA A 11 -1.43 6.42 4.11
C ALA A 11 -2.37 7.54 4.60
N GLN A 12 -2.35 8.70 3.95
CA GLN A 12 -3.26 9.80 4.26
C GLN A 12 -4.72 9.45 3.94
N ARG A 13 -4.99 8.88 2.76
CA ARG A 13 -6.34 8.47 2.37
C ARG A 13 -6.89 7.39 3.30
N TRP A 14 -6.10 6.36 3.57
CA TRP A 14 -6.50 5.27 4.45
C TRP A 14 -6.88 5.78 5.85
N LYS A 15 -6.11 6.73 6.41
CA LYS A 15 -6.44 7.38 7.70
C LYS A 15 -7.76 8.14 7.63
N ASN A 16 -7.99 8.92 6.57
CA ASN A 16 -9.23 9.67 6.39
C ASN A 16 -10.45 8.75 6.25
N GLU A 17 -10.32 7.68 5.47
CA GLU A 17 -11.37 6.68 5.25
C GLU A 17 -11.68 5.91 6.53
N ARG A 18 -10.66 5.56 7.33
CA ARG A 18 -10.84 4.98 8.66
C ARG A 18 -11.62 5.92 9.57
N ASP A 19 -11.20 7.18 9.66
CA ASP A 19 -11.77 8.15 10.59
C ASP A 19 -13.20 8.57 10.21
N SER A 20 -13.55 8.48 8.92
CA SER A 20 -14.90 8.72 8.41
C SER A 20 -15.79 7.46 8.41
N GLY A 21 -15.22 6.28 8.67
CA GLY A 21 -15.92 4.99 8.61
C GLY A 21 -16.19 4.48 7.19
N GLU A 22 -15.59 5.09 6.16
CA GLU A 22 -15.73 4.65 4.77
C GLU A 22 -15.13 3.26 4.54
N LEU A 23 -14.04 2.91 5.24
CA LEU A 23 -13.44 1.55 5.17
C LEU A 23 -14.42 0.43 5.55
N LEU A 24 -15.46 0.73 6.34
CA LEU A 24 -16.47 -0.25 6.74
C LEU A 24 -17.47 -0.58 5.63
N LYS A 25 -17.42 0.16 4.51
CA LYS A 25 -18.31 -0.03 3.35
C LYS A 25 -17.71 -0.96 2.29
N ASP A 26 -16.42 -1.24 2.38
CA ASP A 26 -15.73 -2.14 1.47
C ASP A 26 -16.20 -3.59 1.69
N ASP A 27 -16.36 -4.35 0.62
CA ASP A 27 -16.54 -5.79 0.74
C ASP A 27 -15.24 -6.45 1.21
N SER A 28 -15.33 -7.71 1.67
CA SER A 28 -14.17 -8.40 2.25
C SER A 28 -12.99 -8.48 1.30
N SER A 29 -13.23 -8.68 0.00
CA SER A 29 -12.13 -8.77 -0.96
C SER A 29 -11.44 -7.41 -1.10
N THR A 30 -12.21 -6.34 -1.31
CA THR A 30 -11.66 -4.99 -1.44
C THR A 30 -10.90 -4.59 -0.18
N SER A 31 -11.46 -4.87 1.00
CA SER A 31 -10.82 -4.61 2.28
C SER A 31 -9.48 -5.34 2.42
N ASP A 32 -9.43 -6.63 2.08
CA ASP A 32 -8.21 -7.43 2.12
C ASP A 32 -7.13 -6.88 1.16
N ALA A 33 -7.51 -6.45 -0.05
CA ALA A 33 -6.60 -5.84 -1.02
C ALA A 33 -5.99 -4.54 -0.49
N LEU A 34 -6.85 -3.65 0.01
CA LEU A 34 -6.45 -2.31 0.46
C LEU A 34 -5.59 -2.41 1.73
N THR A 35 -5.91 -3.33 2.64
CA THR A 35 -5.07 -3.64 3.80
C THR A 35 -3.73 -4.26 3.39
N SER A 36 -3.72 -5.14 2.39
CA SER A 36 -2.46 -5.71 1.89
C SER A 36 -1.54 -4.64 1.30
N ILE A 37 -2.08 -3.71 0.50
CA ILE A 37 -1.32 -2.57 -0.01
C ILE A 37 -0.86 -1.65 1.14
N PHE A 38 -1.70 -1.46 2.16
CA PHE A 38 -1.31 -0.71 3.37
C PHE A 38 -0.12 -1.37 4.11
N CYS A 39 -0.04 -2.71 4.14
CA CYS A 39 1.13 -3.39 4.69
C CYS A 39 2.38 -3.20 3.80
N LEU A 40 2.23 -3.21 2.47
CA LEU A 40 3.35 -3.02 1.55
C LEU A 40 3.97 -1.61 1.66
N ILE A 41 3.18 -0.58 1.95
CA ILE A 41 3.74 0.78 2.10
C ILE A 41 4.65 0.89 3.32
N ASP A 42 4.41 0.10 4.38
CA ASP A 42 5.27 0.05 5.57
C ASP A 42 6.59 -0.68 5.30
N LEU A 43 6.62 -1.55 4.28
CA LEU A 43 7.84 -2.26 3.84
C LEU A 43 8.65 -1.48 2.81
N PHE A 44 8.10 -0.40 2.25
CA PHE A 44 8.78 0.37 1.21
C PHE A 44 9.91 1.24 1.79
N ASN A 45 11.13 1.04 1.28
CA ASN A 45 12.29 1.86 1.60
C ASN A 45 12.96 2.37 0.30
N PRO A 46 12.94 3.68 0.02
CA PRO A 46 13.57 4.25 -1.17
C PRO A 46 15.09 4.39 -1.07
N SER A 47 15.70 4.07 0.08
CA SER A 47 17.15 4.17 0.31
C SER A 47 17.92 2.98 -0.27
N ASP A 48 19.14 3.19 -0.75
CA ASP A 48 20.00 2.14 -1.35
C ASP A 48 20.50 1.06 -0.36
N GLY A 49 20.15 1.15 0.92
CA GLY A 49 20.57 0.25 1.99
C GLY A 49 19.40 -0.42 2.71
N TRP A 50 18.45 -0.96 1.94
CA TRP A 50 17.27 -1.62 2.49
C TRP A 50 17.59 -2.98 3.13
N ASP A 51 16.80 -3.37 4.14
CA ASP A 51 16.84 -4.71 4.75
C ASP A 51 16.29 -5.77 3.76
N ASP A 52 16.63 -7.04 3.96
CA ASP A 52 16.12 -8.18 3.17
C ASP A 52 14.58 -8.29 3.20
N CYS A 53 13.96 -7.71 4.23
CA CYS A 53 12.50 -7.68 4.40
C CYS A 53 11.83 -6.43 3.80
N GLU A 54 12.62 -5.45 3.33
CA GLU A 54 12.13 -4.20 2.76
C GLU A 54 12.02 -4.27 1.23
N LEU A 55 11.25 -3.34 0.66
CA LEU A 55 10.98 -3.27 -0.77
C LEU A 55 11.57 -1.98 -1.34
N ASN A 56 12.36 -2.13 -2.39
CA ASN A 56 12.75 -1.03 -3.25
C ASN A 56 11.60 -0.63 -4.19
N GLU A 57 11.83 0.39 -5.03
CA GLU A 57 10.79 0.90 -5.93
C GLU A 57 10.28 -0.14 -6.94
N GLU A 58 11.16 -1.00 -7.47
CA GLU A 58 10.77 -2.05 -8.40
C GLU A 58 9.94 -3.15 -7.70
N GLY A 59 10.42 -3.63 -6.56
CA GLY A 59 9.78 -4.66 -5.76
C GLY A 59 8.41 -4.22 -5.25
N PHE A 60 8.31 -2.98 -4.74
CA PHE A 60 7.05 -2.41 -4.30
C PHE A 60 6.03 -2.35 -5.45
N ARG A 61 6.43 -1.84 -6.63
CA ARG A 61 5.55 -1.80 -7.81
C ARG A 61 5.11 -3.19 -8.24
N LEU A 62 6.01 -4.17 -8.18
CA LEU A 62 5.68 -5.55 -8.52
C LEU A 62 4.64 -6.12 -7.55
N GLU A 63 4.82 -6.01 -6.24
CA GLU A 63 3.88 -6.54 -5.26
C GLU A 63 2.51 -5.85 -5.34
N VAL A 64 2.46 -4.52 -5.47
CA VAL A 64 1.20 -3.78 -5.67
C VAL A 64 0.50 -4.22 -6.97
N SER A 65 1.25 -4.51 -8.03
CA SER A 65 0.68 -4.97 -9.31
C SER A 65 0.08 -6.38 -9.23
N LYS A 66 0.59 -7.24 -8.33
CA LYS A 66 0.02 -8.57 -8.10
C LYS A 66 -1.34 -8.46 -7.42
N ILE A 67 -1.43 -7.63 -6.38
CA ILE A 67 -2.69 -7.39 -5.67
C ILE A 67 -3.71 -6.81 -6.64
N THR A 68 -3.37 -5.74 -7.36
CA THR A 68 -4.33 -5.04 -8.23
C THR A 68 -4.68 -5.78 -9.52
N ARG A 69 -4.03 -6.90 -9.85
CA ARG A 69 -4.42 -7.77 -10.98
C ARG A 69 -5.57 -8.70 -10.63
N ASP A 70 -5.74 -9.00 -9.35
CA ASP A 70 -6.75 -9.92 -8.85
C ASP A 70 -8.07 -9.20 -8.48
N PHE A 71 -8.13 -7.89 -8.70
CA PHE A 71 -9.28 -6.98 -8.50
C PHE A 71 -9.69 -6.30 -9.80
#